data_AF-A0A6J4LAF2-F1
#
_entry.id   AF-A0A6J4LAF2-F1
#
_cell.length_a   1.000
_cell.length_b   1.000
_cell.length_c   1.000
_cell.angle_alpha   90.00
_cell.angle_beta   90.00
_cell.angle_gamma   90.00
#
_symmetry.space_group_name_H-M   'P 1'
#
loop_
_entity.id
_entity.type
_entity.pdbx_description
1 polymer ?
#
loop_
_entity_poly.entity_id
_entity_poly.type
_entity_poly.pdbx_seq_one_letter_code
_entity_poly.pdbx_strand_id
1 'polypeptide(L)'
;MVLYNEQTTPYLQPAHETLLVNILKSIGLTLDDIELVNLNNIRRVDYVEILKEKTLHQFISFGIDLRELQINVPLTAYKVQRVEEINMLLADSFHELVLNTEKKRLLWTCLKQMFLK
;
A
#
# COMPACT_ATOMS: atom_id res chain seq x y z
N MET A 1 -2.11 1.77 -6.95
CA MET A 1 -3.09 1.72 -5.85
C MET A 1 -2.39 1.53 -4.51
N VAL A 2 -2.88 2.21 -3.48
CA VAL A 2 -2.48 2.06 -2.08
C VAL A 2 -3.69 1.61 -1.27
N LEU A 3 -3.57 0.45 -0.60
CA LEU A 3 -4.57 -0.10 0.29
C LEU A 3 -4.13 0.10 1.75
N TYR A 4 -5.02 0.59 2.61
CA TYR A 4 -4.76 0.75 4.03
C TYR A 4 -6.01 0.46 4.86
N ASN A 5 -5.83 0.25 6.16
CA ASN A 5 -6.91 0.05 7.12
C ASN A 5 -6.87 1.15 8.19
N GLU A 6 -7.88 2.02 8.22
CA GLU A 6 -8.09 2.98 9.30
C GLU A 6 -9.48 2.76 9.90
N GLN A 7 -9.54 2.18 11.10
CA GLN A 7 -10.80 1.73 11.72
C GLN A 7 -11.57 2.84 12.42
N THR A 8 -10.87 3.87 12.90
CA THR A 8 -11.44 4.91 13.76
C THR A 8 -12.05 6.05 12.95
N THR A 9 -11.56 6.28 11.74
CA THR A 9 -12.01 7.36 10.87
C THR A 9 -12.09 6.89 9.41
N PRO A 10 -13.08 7.39 8.63
CA PRO A 10 -13.16 7.08 7.21
C PRO A 10 -12.05 7.75 6.40
N TYR A 11 -11.39 8.77 6.97
CA TYR A 11 -10.28 9.51 6.38
C TYR A 11 -8.95 9.13 7.01
N LEU A 12 -7.87 9.36 6.28
CA LEU A 12 -6.51 9.18 6.76
C LEU A 12 -6.20 10.21 7.86
N GLN A 13 -5.60 9.77 8.97
CA GLN A 13 -5.22 10.70 10.04
C GLN A 13 -4.09 11.64 9.58
N PRO A 14 -3.97 12.87 10.11
CA PRO A 14 -2.98 13.85 9.63
C PRO A 14 -1.52 13.36 9.65
N ALA A 15 -1.15 12.56 10.66
CA ALA A 15 0.19 11.98 10.75
C ALA A 15 0.44 10.91 9.68
N HIS A 16 -0.57 10.08 9.38
CA HIS A 16 -0.53 9.06 8.34
C HIS A 16 -0.50 9.70 6.94
N GLU A 17 -1.29 10.76 6.74
CA GLU A 17 -1.28 11.54 5.49
C GLU A 17 0.08 12.19 5.25
N THR A 18 0.64 12.85 6.26
CA THR A 18 1.99 13.44 6.15
C THR A 18 3.04 12.39 5.79
N LEU A 19 2.97 11.20 6.40
CA LEU A 19 3.86 10.09 6.09
C LEU A 19 3.70 9.62 4.64
N LEU A 20 2.46 9.40 4.19
CA LEU A 20 2.16 8.97 2.82
C LEU A 20 2.63 10.01 1.79
N VAL A 21 2.34 11.29 2.00
CA VAL A 21 2.79 12.38 1.12
C VAL A 21 4.32 12.40 1.02
N ASN A 22 5.04 12.20 2.12
CA ASN A 22 6.50 12.15 2.09
C ASN A 22 7.02 10.91 1.34
N ILE A 23 6.38 9.76 1.52
CA ILE A 23 6.68 8.53 0.76
C ILE A 23 6.50 8.79 -0.74
N LEU A 24 5.35 9.32 -1.16
CA LEU A 24 5.04 9.58 -2.57
C LEU A 24 6.03 10.58 -3.18
N LYS A 25 6.31 11.68 -2.47
CA LYS A 25 7.30 12.68 -2.90
C LYS A 25 8.68 12.06 -3.14
N SER A 26 9.11 11.12 -2.29
CA SER A 26 10.42 10.46 -2.44
C SER A 26 10.55 9.58 -3.69
N ILE A 27 9.42 9.16 -4.27
CA ILE A 27 9.35 8.40 -5.52
C ILE A 27 8.80 9.24 -6.69
N GLY A 28 8.69 10.56 -6.51
CA GLY A 28 8.23 11.48 -7.57
C GLY A 28 6.74 11.44 -7.86
N LEU A 29 5.91 10.95 -6.92
CA LEU A 29 4.45 10.89 -7.04
C LEU A 29 3.76 11.86 -6.06
N THR A 30 2.49 12.12 -6.32
CA THR A 30 1.56 12.88 -5.48
C THR A 30 0.33 12.03 -5.13
N LEU A 31 -0.56 12.56 -4.28
CA LEU A 31 -1.82 11.89 -3.96
C LEU A 31 -2.73 11.75 -5.20
N ASP A 32 -2.64 12.66 -6.15
CA ASP A 32 -3.44 12.63 -7.39
C ASP A 32 -2.97 11.53 -8.36
N ASP A 33 -1.73 11.07 -8.21
CA ASP A 33 -1.14 10.00 -9.03
C ASP A 33 -1.47 8.60 -8.51
N ILE A 34 -2.13 8.50 -7.36
CA ILE A 34 -2.45 7.23 -6.73
C ILE A 34 -3.94 7.08 -6.44
N GLU A 35 -4.41 5.85 -6.56
CA GLU A 35 -5.69 5.46 -5.98
C GLU A 35 -5.48 5.05 -4.52
N LEU A 36 -6.08 5.79 -3.58
CA LEU A 36 -5.97 5.56 -2.15
C LEU A 36 -7.27 4.93 -1.61
N VAL A 37 -7.17 3.71 -1.09
CA VAL A 37 -8.32 2.89 -0.68
C VAL A 37 -8.25 2.52 0.80
N ASN A 38 -9.26 2.94 1.56
CA ASN A 38 -9.48 2.46 2.93
C ASN A 38 -10.33 1.19 2.91
N LEU A 39 -9.83 0.11 3.50
CA LEU A 39 -10.53 -1.16 3.61
C LEU A 39 -11.93 -1.02 4.26
N ASN A 40 -12.10 -0.09 5.21
CA ASN A 40 -13.39 0.08 5.90
C ASN A 40 -14.45 0.78 5.06
N ASN A 41 -14.06 1.44 3.97
CA ASN A 41 -14.99 2.21 3.13
C ASN A 41 -15.46 1.41 1.90
N ILE A 42 -14.92 0.21 1.68
CA ILE A 42 -15.11 -0.55 0.44
C ILE A 42 -15.61 -1.96 0.76
N ARG A 43 -16.52 -2.50 -0.07
CA ARG A 43 -17.03 -3.86 0.10
C ARG A 43 -16.05 -4.88 -0.47
N ARG A 44 -16.16 -6.15 -0.03
CA ARG A 44 -15.25 -7.22 -0.45
C ARG A 44 -15.15 -7.43 -1.97
N VAL A 45 -16.26 -7.28 -2.67
CA VAL A 45 -16.30 -7.52 -4.12
C VAL A 45 -15.49 -6.46 -4.87
N ASP A 46 -15.58 -5.20 -4.43
CA ASP A 46 -15.03 -4.05 -5.13
C ASP A 46 -13.49 -4.11 -5.22
N TYR A 47 -12.77 -4.55 -4.17
CA TYR A 47 -11.30 -4.62 -4.24
C TYR A 47 -10.76 -5.77 -5.10
N VAL A 48 -11.50 -6.86 -5.25
CA VAL A 48 -11.10 -7.96 -6.16
C VAL A 48 -11.22 -7.49 -7.61
N GLU A 49 -12.21 -6.65 -7.90
CA GLU A 49 -12.38 -6.03 -9.22
C GLU A 49 -11.26 -5.01 -9.49
N ILE A 50 -10.94 -4.13 -8.53
CA ILE A 50 -9.83 -3.15 -8.65
C ILE A 50 -8.50 -3.85 -8.91
N LEU A 51 -8.20 -4.95 -8.20
CA LEU A 51 -6.96 -5.71 -8.41
C LEU A 51 -6.89 -6.40 -9.78
N LYS A 52 -8.03 -6.61 -10.44
CA LYS A 52 -8.12 -7.17 -11.81
C LYS A 52 -8.13 -6.09 -12.88
N GLU A 53 -8.11 -4.81 -12.51
CA GLU A 53 -8.03 -3.74 -13.48
C GLU A 53 -6.71 -3.81 -14.24
N LYS A 54 -6.80 -3.85 -15.57
CA LYS A 54 -5.65 -4.00 -16.46
C LYS A 54 -4.63 -2.87 -16.37
N THR A 55 -5.01 -1.74 -15.79
CA THR A 55 -4.19 -0.54 -15.61
C THR A 55 -3.41 -0.53 -14.30
N LEU A 56 -3.69 -1.47 -13.39
CA LEU A 56 -2.96 -1.55 -12.13
C LEU A 56 -1.60 -2.21 -12.36
N HIS A 57 -0.52 -1.46 -12.13
CA HIS A 57 0.86 -1.98 -12.26
C HIS A 57 1.62 -2.01 -10.93
N GLN A 58 1.16 -1.24 -9.96
CA GLN A 58 1.81 -1.05 -8.67
C GLN A 58 0.76 -1.08 -7.56
N PHE A 59 0.93 -2.01 -6.62
CA PHE A 59 0.04 -2.20 -5.49
C PHE A 59 0.82 -2.24 -4.18
N ILE A 60 0.43 -1.42 -3.21
CA ILE A 60 1.04 -1.41 -1.87
C ILE A 60 -0.07 -1.56 -0.84
N SER A 61 0.07 -2.55 0.04
CA SER A 61 -0.80 -2.77 1.19
C SER A 61 -0.10 -2.36 2.48
N PHE A 62 -0.71 -1.47 3.25
CA PHE A 62 -0.24 -1.04 4.57
C PHE A 62 -1.02 -1.75 5.67
N GLY A 63 -0.40 -2.78 6.26
CA GLY A 63 -0.93 -3.50 7.42
C GLY A 63 -2.09 -4.44 7.14
N ILE A 64 -2.39 -4.74 5.87
CA ILE A 64 -3.44 -5.70 5.48
C ILE A 64 -2.81 -6.85 4.71
N ASP A 65 -2.88 -8.05 5.26
CA ASP A 65 -2.54 -9.24 4.50
C ASP A 65 -3.68 -9.60 3.54
N LEU A 66 -3.35 -9.80 2.26
CA LEU A 66 -4.37 -10.13 1.25
C LEU A 66 -5.08 -11.46 1.52
N ARG A 67 -4.49 -12.35 2.34
CA ARG A 67 -5.14 -13.58 2.81
C ARG A 67 -6.37 -13.28 3.67
N GLU A 68 -6.38 -12.18 4.41
CA GLU A 68 -7.57 -11.71 5.17
C GLU A 68 -8.72 -11.34 4.23
N LEU A 69 -8.40 -10.99 3.00
CA LEU A 69 -9.35 -10.64 1.94
C LEU A 69 -9.74 -11.86 1.09
N GLN A 70 -9.34 -13.08 1.49
CA GLN A 70 -9.51 -14.31 0.70
C GLN A 70 -8.80 -14.30 -0.65
N ILE A 71 -7.78 -13.44 -0.80
CA ILE A 71 -6.94 -13.38 -1.99
C ILE A 71 -5.70 -14.21 -1.71
N ASN A 72 -5.57 -15.35 -2.39
CA ASN A 72 -4.50 -16.30 -2.16
C ASN A 72 -3.22 -15.91 -2.92
N VAL A 73 -2.67 -14.74 -2.58
CA VAL A 73 -1.37 -14.28 -3.07
C VAL A 73 -0.38 -14.32 -1.90
N PRO A 74 0.72 -15.08 -2.01
CA PRO A 74 1.66 -15.26 -0.90
C PRO A 74 2.60 -14.05 -0.76
N LEU A 75 2.11 -12.93 -0.22
CA LEU A 75 2.93 -11.76 0.06
C LEU A 75 3.82 -11.99 1.30
N THR A 76 5.08 -11.59 1.19
CA THR A 76 6.00 -11.50 2.33
C THR A 76 6.24 -10.02 2.62
N ALA A 77 6.16 -9.61 3.89
CA ALA A 77 6.40 -8.23 4.29
C ALA A 77 7.77 -7.74 3.81
N TYR A 78 7.82 -6.52 3.28
CA TYR A 78 9.04 -5.88 2.78
C TYR A 78 9.80 -6.67 1.70
N LYS A 79 9.06 -7.43 0.89
CA LYS A 79 9.58 -8.07 -0.31
C LYS A 79 8.68 -7.71 -1.48
N VAL A 80 9.26 -7.01 -2.46
CA VAL A 80 8.55 -6.72 -3.72
C VAL A 80 8.32 -8.04 -4.44
N GLN A 81 7.06 -8.34 -4.71
CA GLN A 81 6.66 -9.54 -5.43
C GLN A 81 5.90 -9.14 -6.69
N ARG A 82 6.31 -9.70 -7.83
CA ARG A 82 5.58 -9.52 -9.08
C ARG A 82 4.58 -10.67 -9.24
N VAL A 83 3.31 -10.32 -9.40
CA VAL A 83 2.21 -11.25 -9.67
C VAL A 83 1.56 -10.77 -10.95
N GLU A 84 1.60 -11.61 -11.98
CA GLU A 84 1.24 -11.22 -13.35
C GLU A 84 2.01 -9.95 -13.78
N GLU A 85 1.31 -8.83 -13.96
CA GLU A 85 1.92 -7.56 -14.35
C GLU A 85 2.05 -6.54 -13.20
N ILE A 86 1.57 -6.90 -12.02
CA ILE A 86 1.48 -6.03 -10.84
C ILE A 86 2.70 -6.29 -9.94
N ASN A 87 3.45 -5.24 -9.60
CA ASN A 87 4.37 -5.35 -8.46
C ASN A 87 3.60 -5.03 -7.18
N MET A 88 3.63 -5.97 -6.25
CA MET A 88 2.90 -5.94 -5.00
C MET A 88 3.90 -5.82 -3.84
N LEU A 89 3.51 -5.05 -2.84
CA LEU A 89 4.26 -4.88 -1.60
C LEU A 89 3.32 -4.94 -0.41
N LEU A 90 3.66 -5.77 0.58
CA LEU A 90 3.09 -5.72 1.92
C LEU A 90 4.05 -4.96 2.84
N ALA A 91 3.57 -3.90 3.46
CA ALA A 91 4.26 -3.14 4.48
C ALA A 91 3.46 -3.17 5.78
N ASP A 92 4.09 -2.78 6.88
CA ASP A 92 3.37 -2.49 8.12
C ASP A 92 2.35 -1.35 7.96
N SER A 93 1.42 -1.24 8.90
CA SER A 93 0.42 -0.17 8.92
C SER A 93 1.06 1.22 9.04
N PHE A 94 0.32 2.27 8.69
CA PHE A 94 0.80 3.63 8.90
C PHE A 94 1.14 3.93 10.37
N HIS A 95 0.34 3.40 11.30
CA HIS A 95 0.58 3.55 12.74
C HIS A 95 1.96 3.02 13.16
N GLU A 96 2.28 1.79 12.76
CA GLU A 96 3.56 1.15 13.01
C GLU A 96 4.72 1.89 12.32
N LEU A 97 4.49 2.32 11.07
CA LEU A 97 5.50 3.04 10.32
C LEU A 97 5.84 4.38 10.96
N VAL A 98 4.87 5.16 11.43
CA VAL A 98 5.13 6.46 12.09
C VAL A 98 6.13 6.30 13.23
N LEU A 99 5.97 5.24 14.03
CA LEU A 99 6.73 4.97 15.25
C LEU A 99 8.10 4.29 15.03
N ASN A 100 8.32 3.66 13.87
CA ASN A 100 9.48 2.79 13.67
C ASN A 100 10.33 3.18 12.45
N THR A 101 11.52 3.73 12.72
CA THR A 101 12.48 4.16 11.69
C THR A 101 13.04 3.00 10.86
N GLU A 102 13.28 1.83 11.45
CA GLU A 102 13.79 0.67 10.69
C GLU A 102 12.76 0.18 9.67
N LYS A 103 11.48 0.14 10.05
CA LYS A 103 10.37 -0.19 9.13
C LYS A 103 10.26 0.80 7.97
N LYS A 104 10.46 2.10 8.22
CA LYS A 104 10.55 3.11 7.13
C LYS A 104 11.72 2.83 6.18
N ARG A 105 12.87 2.40 6.69
CA ARG A 105 14.06 2.08 5.87
C ARG A 105 13.82 0.85 4.99
N LEU A 106 13.16 -0.19 5.53
CA LEU A 106 12.76 -1.37 4.77
C LEU A 106 11.76 -1.00 3.66
N LEU A 107 10.75 -0.19 3.98
CA LEU A 107 9.79 0.33 3.01
C LEU A 107 10.51 1.08 1.88
N TRP A 108 11.40 2.01 2.24
CA TRP A 108 12.14 2.80 1.26
C TRP A 108 12.96 1.93 0.29
N THR A 109 13.56 0.84 0.80
CA THR A 109 14.31 -0.10 -0.03
C THR A 109 13.42 -0.76 -1.08
N CYS A 110 12.20 -1.15 -0.70
CA CYS A 110 11.22 -1.73 -1.62
C CYS A 110 10.71 -0.69 -2.64
N LEU A 111 10.43 0.53 -2.19
CA LEU A 111 9.96 1.62 -3.07
C LEU A 111 10.96 1.94 -4.16
N LYS A 112 12.26 2.02 -3.83
CA LYS A 112 13.31 2.18 -4.85
C LYS A 112 13.26 1.08 -5.91
N GLN A 113 13.11 -0.18 -5.49
CA GLN A 113 13.01 -1.33 -6.40
C GLN A 113 11.76 -1.27 -7.30
N MET A 114 10.64 -0.74 -6.78
CA MET A 114 9.37 -0.64 -7.52
C MET A 114 9.34 0.52 -8.52
N PHE A 115 9.93 1.67 -8.19
CA PHE A 115 9.72 2.94 -8.91
C PHE A 115 10.99 3.59 -9.46
N LEU A 116 12.17 3.35 -8.89
CA LEU A 116 13.39 4.11 -9.18
C LEU A 116 14.50 3.23 -9.79
N LYS A 117 14.11 2.20 -10.55
CA LYS A 117 15.05 1.33 -11.26
C LYS A 117 15.92 2.08 -12.25
#